data_AF-A0A6N0JV00-F1
#
_entry.id   AF-A0A6N0JV00-F1
#
_cell.length_a   1.000
_cell.length_b   1.000
_cell.length_c   1.000
_cell.angle_alpha   90.00
_cell.angle_beta   90.00
_cell.angle_gamma   90.00
#
_symmetry.space_group_name_H-M   'P 1'
#
loop_
_entity.id
_entity.type
_entity.pdbx_description
1 polymer ?
#
loop_
_entity_poly.entity_id
_entity_poly.type
_entity_poly.pdbx_seq_one_letter_code
_entity_poly.pdbx_strand_id
1 'polypeptide(L)'
;MAITALPNPPSRSDPANFPERADAFMAALPGFADEANALLDEVSAAVVLTGSDATGAAQSRAAAGASQDQAAQSAAEAANSNQLAAQNAGSAGTSAQLAQEWATKLGGPVNGNGFSARHYAELAATVMGLPIFSPGSVPAQNVGLIFIAGEGLAEWDEASGVYEVHRDPVLSAAVQALQGKIAQAFGVGQSWQNAGPNRAFGTNYINSTGRPILICVNGTIAAASASYVCTTNGRFAVRQAWPDSFIGGSVGVTFTVPAGDTFSISQTGISGTTWFEYR
;
A
#
# COMPACT_ATOMS: atom_id res chain seq x y z
N MET A 1 34.41 -80.25 -43.25
CA MET A 1 35.50 -81.09 -43.82
C MET A 1 34.94 -82.44 -44.30
N ALA A 2 35.59 -83.13 -45.25
CA ALA A 2 35.18 -84.49 -45.67
C ALA A 2 36.22 -85.52 -45.18
N ILE A 3 35.75 -86.66 -44.65
CA ILE A 3 36.62 -87.78 -44.27
C ILE A 3 36.91 -88.62 -45.51
N THR A 4 38.19 -88.90 -45.76
CA THR A 4 38.67 -89.72 -46.86
C THR A 4 38.26 -91.18 -46.63
N ALA A 5 37.63 -91.80 -47.63
CA ALA A 5 37.22 -93.20 -47.54
C ALA A 5 38.44 -94.13 -47.43
N LEU A 6 38.35 -95.13 -46.53
CA LEU A 6 39.41 -96.13 -46.39
C LEU A 6 39.54 -96.97 -47.68
N PRO A 7 40.76 -97.42 -48.04
CA PRO A 7 40.97 -98.37 -49.12
C PRO A 7 40.19 -99.68 -48.90
N ASN A 8 39.94 -100.42 -49.98
CA ASN A 8 39.26 -101.71 -49.90
C ASN A 8 39.97 -102.67 -48.92
N PRO A 9 39.24 -103.29 -47.98
CA PRO A 9 39.87 -104.12 -46.96
C PRO A 9 40.55 -105.35 -47.56
N PRO A 10 41.64 -105.85 -46.95
CA PRO A 10 42.28 -107.09 -47.37
C PRO A 10 41.34 -108.29 -47.11
N SER A 11 41.27 -109.25 -48.03
CA SER A 11 40.41 -110.43 -47.92
C SER A 11 41.19 -111.73 -48.13
N ARG A 12 40.97 -112.71 -47.24
CA ARG A 12 41.56 -114.05 -47.36
C ARG A 12 41.09 -114.83 -48.59
N SER A 13 40.00 -114.38 -49.23
CA SER A 13 39.50 -114.93 -50.50
C SER A 13 40.28 -114.42 -51.73
N ASP A 14 41.18 -113.44 -51.57
CA ASP A 14 42.03 -112.86 -52.62
C ASP A 14 43.49 -112.80 -52.14
N PRO A 15 44.18 -113.96 -52.03
CA PRO A 15 45.51 -114.04 -51.42
C PRO A 15 46.59 -113.35 -52.26
N ALA A 16 46.38 -113.19 -53.57
CA ALA A 16 47.33 -112.57 -54.47
C ALA A 16 47.49 -111.06 -54.23
N ASN A 17 46.46 -110.39 -53.72
CA ASN A 17 46.45 -108.93 -53.47
C ASN A 17 46.37 -108.58 -51.97
N PHE A 18 46.45 -109.57 -51.08
CA PHE A 18 46.24 -109.37 -49.64
C PHE A 18 47.30 -108.45 -49.01
N PRO A 19 48.63 -108.65 -49.23
CA PRO A 19 49.67 -107.84 -48.60
C PRO A 19 49.58 -106.36 -49.00
N GLU A 20 49.44 -106.07 -50.29
CA GLU A 20 49.39 -104.70 -50.81
C GLU A 20 48.16 -103.95 -50.30
N ARG A 21 47.01 -104.62 -50.20
CA ARG A 21 45.80 -104.02 -49.60
C ARG A 21 45.91 -103.84 -48.10
N ALA A 22 46.59 -104.74 -47.40
CA ALA A 22 46.83 -104.61 -45.96
C ALA A 22 47.72 -103.40 -45.67
N ASP A 23 48.82 -103.23 -46.40
CA ASP A 23 49.72 -102.10 -46.24
C ASP A 23 49.02 -100.77 -46.59
N ALA A 24 48.28 -100.73 -47.70
CA ALA A 24 47.51 -99.56 -48.10
C ALA A 24 46.43 -99.18 -47.07
N PHE A 25 45.73 -100.17 -46.51
CA PHE A 25 44.73 -99.93 -45.46
C PHE A 25 45.38 -99.39 -44.18
N MET A 26 46.46 -100.00 -43.71
CA MET A 26 47.17 -99.56 -42.50
C MET A 26 47.80 -98.18 -42.68
N ALA A 27 48.34 -97.87 -43.86
CA ALA A 27 48.88 -96.56 -44.18
C ALA A 27 47.82 -95.44 -44.20
N ALA A 28 46.54 -95.77 -44.44
CA ALA A 28 45.44 -94.80 -44.46
C ALA A 28 44.89 -94.48 -43.05
N LEU A 29 45.11 -95.34 -42.05
CA LEU A 29 44.54 -95.17 -40.70
C LEU A 29 45.01 -93.90 -39.97
N PRO A 30 46.29 -93.48 -40.03
CA PRO A 30 46.72 -92.22 -39.41
C PRO A 30 45.99 -91.00 -40.00
N GLY A 31 45.86 -90.93 -41.32
CA GLY A 31 45.14 -89.84 -41.98
C GLY A 31 43.65 -89.80 -41.61
N PHE A 32 43.02 -90.98 -41.54
CA PHE A 32 41.63 -91.10 -41.04
C PHE A 32 41.51 -90.60 -39.59
N ALA A 33 42.46 -90.93 -38.72
CA ALA A 33 42.45 -90.49 -37.32
C ALA A 33 42.60 -88.96 -37.21
N ASP A 34 43.50 -88.35 -37.99
CA ASP A 34 43.70 -86.90 -38.03
C ASP A 34 42.42 -86.18 -38.52
N GLU A 35 41.82 -86.66 -39.61
CA GLU A 35 40.56 -86.12 -40.12
C GLU A 35 39.38 -86.31 -39.13
N ALA A 36 39.32 -87.46 -38.43
CA ALA A 36 38.29 -87.69 -37.42
C ALA A 36 38.43 -86.75 -36.21
N ASN A 37 39.67 -86.52 -35.75
CA ASN A 37 39.94 -85.58 -34.66
C ASN A 37 39.64 -84.14 -35.07
N ALA A 38 40.02 -83.72 -36.27
CA ALA A 38 39.70 -82.39 -36.78
C ALA A 38 38.18 -82.17 -36.94
N LEU A 39 37.41 -83.22 -37.28
CA LEU A 39 35.94 -83.13 -37.31
C LEU A 39 35.36 -82.98 -35.90
N LEU A 40 35.89 -83.71 -34.92
CA LEU A 40 35.48 -83.58 -33.51
C LEU A 40 35.71 -82.15 -33.01
N ASP A 41 36.83 -81.53 -33.37
CA ASP A 41 37.14 -80.15 -33.02
C ASP A 41 36.16 -79.16 -33.68
N GLU A 42 35.87 -79.32 -34.98
CA GLU A 42 34.90 -78.49 -35.71
C GLU A 42 33.50 -78.58 -35.09
N VAL A 43 33.03 -79.79 -34.80
CA VAL A 43 31.71 -80.03 -34.17
C VAL A 43 31.67 -79.43 -32.76
N SER A 44 32.73 -79.61 -31.96
CA SER A 44 32.79 -79.04 -30.61
C SER A 44 32.74 -77.52 -30.64
N ALA A 45 33.44 -76.88 -31.58
CA ALA A 45 33.38 -75.45 -31.79
C ALA A 45 31.96 -74.99 -32.22
N ALA A 46 31.32 -75.71 -33.15
CA ALA A 46 29.97 -75.41 -33.61
C ALA A 46 28.92 -75.50 -32.49
N VAL A 47 29.04 -76.48 -31.59
CA VAL A 47 28.17 -76.62 -30.42
C VAL A 47 28.31 -75.41 -29.48
N VAL A 48 29.54 -74.95 -29.22
CA VAL A 48 29.80 -73.77 -28.39
C VAL A 48 29.22 -72.50 -29.00
N LEU A 49 29.39 -72.31 -30.31
CA LEU A 49 28.81 -71.17 -31.04
C LEU A 49 27.29 -71.19 -30.96
N THR A 50 26.66 -72.34 -31.21
CA THR A 50 25.19 -72.48 -31.15
C THR A 50 24.64 -72.17 -29.75
N GLY A 51 25.35 -72.59 -28.68
CA GLY A 51 24.98 -72.26 -27.31
C GLY A 51 25.11 -70.76 -27.00
N SER A 52 26.14 -70.12 -27.56
CA SER A 52 26.35 -68.67 -27.45
C SER A 52 25.25 -67.89 -28.17
N ASP A 53 24.89 -68.31 -29.38
CA ASP A 53 23.81 -67.71 -30.18
C ASP A 53 22.45 -67.87 -29.48
N ALA A 54 22.16 -69.04 -28.92
CA ALA A 54 20.95 -69.27 -28.13
C ALA A 54 20.87 -68.34 -26.91
N THR A 55 22.01 -68.11 -26.24
CA THR A 55 22.11 -67.18 -25.12
C THR A 55 21.90 -65.74 -25.56
N GLY A 56 22.52 -65.33 -26.68
CA GLY A 56 22.34 -64.00 -27.27
C GLY A 56 20.88 -63.73 -27.65
N ALA A 57 20.22 -64.70 -28.29
CA ALA A 57 18.80 -64.61 -28.62
C ALA A 57 17.90 -64.46 -27.38
N ALA A 58 18.19 -65.17 -26.29
CA ALA A 58 17.48 -65.03 -25.02
C ALA A 58 17.66 -63.63 -24.41
N GLN A 59 18.88 -63.08 -24.46
CA GLN A 59 19.17 -61.71 -23.99
C GLN A 59 18.45 -60.66 -24.83
N SER A 60 18.44 -60.79 -26.17
CA SER A 60 17.69 -59.88 -27.05
C SER A 60 16.20 -59.89 -26.75
N ARG A 61 15.60 -61.06 -26.45
CA ARG A 61 14.20 -61.15 -26.02
C ARG A 61 13.96 -60.40 -24.71
N ALA A 62 14.84 -60.58 -23.72
CA ALA A 62 14.71 -59.90 -22.43
C ALA A 62 14.83 -58.36 -22.58
N ALA A 63 15.76 -57.89 -23.41
CA ALA A 63 15.91 -56.46 -23.72
C ALA A 63 14.67 -55.88 -24.41
N ALA A 64 14.07 -56.63 -25.33
CA ALA A 64 12.81 -56.23 -25.96
C ALA A 64 11.65 -56.13 -24.95
N GLY A 65 11.55 -57.08 -24.02
CA GLY A 65 10.57 -57.03 -22.93
C GLY A 65 10.76 -55.80 -22.03
N ALA A 66 12.00 -55.52 -21.62
CA ALA A 66 12.31 -54.33 -20.82
C ALA A 66 11.96 -53.02 -21.56
N SER A 67 12.18 -52.98 -22.89
CA SER A 67 11.81 -51.82 -23.72
C SER A 67 10.29 -51.63 -23.80
N GLN A 68 9.53 -52.73 -23.86
CA GLN A 68 8.07 -52.70 -23.82
C GLN A 68 7.55 -52.16 -22.48
N ASP A 69 8.14 -52.59 -21.36
CA ASP A 69 7.76 -52.12 -20.02
C ASP A 69 8.05 -50.62 -19.85
N GLN A 70 9.20 -50.14 -20.34
CA GLN A 70 9.54 -48.71 -20.32
C GLN A 70 8.57 -47.86 -21.15
N ALA A 71 8.15 -48.36 -22.31
CA ALA A 71 7.15 -47.69 -23.15
C ALA A 71 5.79 -47.63 -22.45
N ALA A 72 5.38 -48.71 -21.76
CA ALA A 72 4.14 -48.74 -20.99
C ALA A 72 4.18 -47.75 -19.80
N GLN A 73 5.30 -47.66 -19.09
CA GLN A 73 5.50 -46.67 -18.02
C GLN A 73 5.41 -45.24 -18.56
N SER A 74 6.09 -44.95 -19.67
CA SER A 74 6.06 -43.63 -20.31
C SER A 74 4.63 -43.23 -20.73
N ALA A 75 3.84 -44.18 -21.22
CA ALA A 75 2.43 -43.95 -21.56
C ALA A 75 1.56 -43.65 -20.31
N ALA A 76 1.81 -44.34 -19.20
CA ALA A 76 1.11 -44.08 -17.94
C ALA A 76 1.46 -42.70 -17.35
N GLU A 77 2.73 -42.31 -17.40
CA GLU A 77 3.18 -40.98 -16.98
C GLU A 77 2.53 -39.86 -17.80
N ALA A 78 2.43 -40.04 -19.12
CA ALA A 78 1.73 -39.10 -19.99
C ALA A 78 0.24 -38.98 -19.64
N ALA A 79 -0.43 -40.10 -19.33
CA ALA A 79 -1.82 -40.10 -18.89
C ALA A 79 -2.01 -39.35 -17.55
N ASN A 80 -1.12 -39.57 -16.59
CA ASN A 80 -1.12 -38.85 -15.31
C ASN A 80 -0.91 -37.34 -15.49
N SER A 81 0.01 -36.96 -16.38
CA SER A 81 0.26 -35.56 -16.72
C SER A 81 -0.99 -34.87 -17.30
N ASN A 82 -1.70 -35.55 -18.21
CA ASN A 82 -2.96 -35.05 -18.77
C ASN A 82 -4.04 -34.87 -17.70
N GLN A 83 -4.15 -35.81 -16.76
CA GLN A 83 -5.12 -35.70 -15.67
C GLN A 83 -4.80 -34.51 -14.74
N LEU A 84 -3.52 -34.31 -14.41
CA LEU A 84 -3.09 -33.15 -13.61
C LEU A 84 -3.36 -31.84 -14.34
N ALA A 85 -3.09 -31.78 -15.64
CA ALA A 85 -3.40 -30.60 -16.45
C ALA A 85 -4.90 -30.28 -16.44
N ALA A 86 -5.78 -31.28 -16.54
CA ALA A 86 -7.22 -31.10 -16.44
C ALA A 86 -7.66 -30.59 -15.06
N GLN A 87 -7.08 -31.11 -13.98
CA GLN A 87 -7.35 -30.64 -12.61
C GLN A 87 -6.91 -29.19 -12.39
N ASN A 88 -5.73 -28.83 -12.90
CA ASN A 88 -5.20 -27.47 -12.84
C ASN A 88 -6.09 -26.50 -13.62
N ALA A 89 -6.56 -26.91 -14.81
CA ALA A 89 -7.52 -26.12 -15.58
C ALA A 89 -8.83 -25.90 -14.82
N GLY A 90 -9.36 -26.94 -14.16
CA GLY A 90 -10.55 -26.82 -13.31
C GLY A 90 -10.35 -25.85 -12.14
N SER A 91 -9.22 -25.97 -11.43
CA SER A 91 -8.86 -25.10 -10.30
C SER A 91 -8.70 -23.63 -10.73
N ALA A 92 -8.10 -23.41 -11.90
CA ALA A 92 -7.98 -22.09 -12.50
C ALA A 92 -9.37 -21.50 -12.85
N GLY A 93 -10.27 -22.31 -13.40
CA GLY A 93 -11.65 -21.91 -13.67
C GLY A 93 -12.41 -21.47 -12.42
N THR A 94 -12.35 -22.26 -11.35
CA THR A 94 -12.95 -21.91 -10.04
C THR A 94 -12.35 -20.63 -9.47
N SER A 95 -11.02 -20.47 -9.57
CA SER A 95 -10.34 -19.26 -9.09
C SER A 95 -10.76 -18.01 -9.88
N ALA A 96 -10.95 -18.13 -11.19
CA ALA A 96 -11.44 -17.05 -12.04
C ALA A 96 -12.88 -16.64 -11.69
N GLN A 97 -13.77 -17.62 -11.45
CA GLN A 97 -15.13 -17.36 -10.99
C GLN A 97 -15.15 -16.65 -9.65
N LEU A 98 -14.36 -17.15 -8.68
CA LEU A 98 -14.25 -16.51 -7.37
C LEU A 98 -13.73 -15.07 -7.47
N ALA A 99 -12.74 -14.83 -8.33
CA ALA A 99 -12.25 -13.47 -8.58
C ALA A 99 -13.33 -12.56 -9.20
N GLN A 100 -14.14 -13.07 -10.12
CA GLN A 100 -15.27 -12.34 -10.68
C GLN A 100 -16.32 -12.02 -9.62
N GLU A 101 -16.62 -12.96 -8.72
CA GLU A 101 -17.53 -12.74 -7.60
C GLU A 101 -17.00 -11.66 -6.64
N TRP A 102 -15.71 -11.71 -6.27
CA TRP A 102 -15.06 -10.67 -5.46
C TRP A 102 -15.10 -9.29 -6.11
N ALA A 103 -15.09 -9.23 -7.44
CA ALA A 103 -15.15 -7.97 -8.17
C ALA A 103 -16.57 -7.42 -8.33
N THR A 104 -17.60 -8.27 -8.43
CA THR A 104 -18.91 -7.84 -8.97
C THR A 104 -20.14 -8.20 -8.15
N LYS A 105 -20.07 -9.17 -7.22
CA LYS A 105 -21.25 -9.72 -6.53
C LYS A 105 -21.87 -8.73 -5.55
N LEU A 106 -23.16 -8.43 -5.67
CA LEU A 106 -23.84 -7.45 -4.81
C LEU A 106 -24.69 -8.07 -3.70
N GLY A 107 -25.10 -9.33 -3.87
CA GLY A 107 -25.94 -10.07 -2.94
C GLY A 107 -25.18 -11.15 -2.18
N GLY A 108 -25.16 -11.01 -0.85
CA GLY A 108 -24.54 -11.97 0.06
C GLY A 108 -23.00 -12.00 0.02
N PRO A 109 -22.37 -12.74 0.94
CA PRO A 109 -20.91 -12.86 0.97
C PRO A 109 -20.38 -13.67 -0.21
N VAL A 110 -19.15 -13.36 -0.61
CA VAL A 110 -18.37 -14.09 -1.61
C VAL A 110 -17.70 -15.31 -0.97
N ASN A 111 -17.11 -15.15 0.22
CA ASN A 111 -16.55 -16.25 0.99
C ASN A 111 -16.69 -15.99 2.50
N GLY A 112 -17.26 -16.95 3.23
CA GLY A 112 -17.53 -16.80 4.66
C GLY A 112 -18.37 -15.55 4.94
N ASN A 113 -17.78 -14.58 5.63
CA ASN A 113 -18.41 -13.28 5.95
C ASN A 113 -17.90 -12.12 5.08
N GLY A 114 -17.05 -12.38 4.08
CA GLY A 114 -16.45 -11.35 3.23
C GLY A 114 -17.33 -11.00 2.02
N PHE A 115 -17.65 -9.72 1.84
CA PHE A 115 -18.42 -9.19 0.71
C PHE A 115 -17.51 -8.63 -0.39
N SER A 116 -18.05 -8.52 -1.62
CA SER A 116 -17.30 -8.05 -2.79
C SER A 116 -16.89 -6.58 -2.71
N ALA A 117 -15.90 -6.19 -3.53
CA ALA A 117 -15.49 -4.80 -3.67
C ALA A 117 -16.64 -3.90 -4.18
N ARG A 118 -17.46 -4.39 -5.11
CA ARG A 118 -18.60 -3.64 -5.64
C ARG A 118 -19.68 -3.42 -4.59
N HIS A 119 -19.93 -4.40 -3.73
CA HIS A 119 -20.89 -4.27 -2.63
C HIS A 119 -20.51 -3.11 -1.69
N TYR A 120 -19.23 -3.05 -1.29
CA TYR A 120 -18.75 -1.93 -0.49
C TYR A 120 -18.72 -0.61 -1.25
N ALA A 121 -18.46 -0.60 -2.56
CA ALA A 121 -18.52 0.61 -3.37
C ALA A 121 -19.95 1.15 -3.48
N GLU A 122 -20.95 0.29 -3.67
CA GLU A 122 -22.37 0.68 -3.69
C GLU A 122 -22.84 1.12 -2.32
N LEU A 123 -22.45 0.40 -1.25
CA LEU A 123 -22.67 0.87 0.12
C LEU A 123 -22.00 2.22 0.36
N ALA A 124 -20.76 2.45 -0.04
CA ALA A 124 -20.13 3.76 0.16
C ALA A 124 -20.83 4.88 -0.64
N ALA A 125 -21.31 4.58 -1.84
CA ALA A 125 -22.11 5.51 -2.64
C ALA A 125 -23.49 5.78 -2.03
N THR A 126 -24.07 4.78 -1.35
CA THR A 126 -25.36 4.94 -0.65
C THR A 126 -25.22 5.37 0.80
N VAL A 127 -24.06 5.24 1.44
CA VAL A 127 -23.75 5.46 2.87
C VAL A 127 -22.75 6.62 2.98
N MET A 128 -23.08 7.78 2.41
CA MET A 128 -23.56 8.89 3.25
C MET A 128 -25.01 8.72 3.74
N GLY A 129 -25.76 7.76 3.21
CA GLY A 129 -27.15 7.42 3.54
C GLY A 129 -28.15 8.15 2.67
N LEU A 130 -27.66 9.09 1.84
CA LEU A 130 -28.43 10.18 1.28
C LEU A 130 -28.37 10.11 -0.25
N PRO A 131 -29.50 10.27 -0.95
CA PRO A 131 -29.53 10.39 -2.40
C PRO A 131 -28.61 11.52 -2.89
N ILE A 132 -27.78 11.25 -3.92
CA ILE A 132 -26.86 12.23 -4.50
C ILE A 132 -27.48 12.85 -5.76
N PHE A 133 -27.52 14.18 -5.83
CA PHE A 133 -28.02 14.94 -6.99
C PHE A 133 -26.95 15.88 -7.55
N SER A 134 -27.05 16.19 -8.84
CA SER A 134 -26.27 17.29 -9.42
C SER A 134 -27.03 18.61 -9.20
N PRO A 135 -26.37 19.78 -9.18
CA PRO A 135 -27.01 21.06 -8.88
C PRO A 135 -28.25 21.42 -9.73
N GLY A 136 -28.38 20.83 -10.94
CA GLY A 136 -29.55 21.03 -11.82
C GLY A 136 -30.59 19.91 -11.81
N SER A 137 -30.41 18.86 -11.00
CA SER A 137 -31.28 17.68 -10.97
C SER A 137 -31.85 17.37 -9.58
N VAL A 138 -31.89 18.38 -8.72
CA VAL A 138 -32.41 18.27 -7.36
C VAL A 138 -33.94 18.06 -7.38
N PRO A 139 -34.51 17.16 -6.56
CA PRO A 139 -35.95 16.90 -6.55
C PRO A 139 -36.78 18.11 -6.15
N ALA A 140 -37.94 18.27 -6.80
CA ALA A 140 -38.94 19.29 -6.44
C ALA A 140 -39.90 18.84 -5.32
N GLN A 141 -39.54 17.77 -4.59
CA GLN A 141 -40.35 17.18 -3.52
C GLN A 141 -39.44 16.65 -2.42
N ASN A 142 -39.93 16.64 -1.17
CA ASN A 142 -39.17 16.18 -0.01
C ASN A 142 -38.91 14.66 -0.09
N VAL A 143 -37.64 14.28 -0.25
CA VAL A 143 -37.15 12.89 -0.20
C VAL A 143 -36.21 12.64 0.99
N GLY A 144 -36.27 13.49 2.02
CA GLY A 144 -35.36 13.46 3.17
C GLY A 144 -34.05 14.19 2.89
N LEU A 145 -33.03 13.95 3.72
CA LEU A 145 -31.70 14.51 3.54
C LEU A 145 -31.07 14.03 2.21
N ILE A 146 -30.37 14.91 1.50
CA ILE A 146 -29.71 14.61 0.22
C ILE A 146 -28.28 15.16 0.22
N PHE A 147 -27.49 14.77 -0.77
CA PHE A 147 -26.18 15.36 -1.03
C PHE A 147 -26.13 15.96 -2.44
N ILE A 148 -25.79 17.23 -2.57
CA ILE A 148 -25.62 17.91 -3.86
C ILE A 148 -24.14 17.91 -4.22
N ALA A 149 -23.80 17.26 -5.34
CA ALA A 149 -22.42 17.11 -5.79
C ALA A 149 -21.76 18.48 -6.00
N GLY A 150 -20.66 18.72 -5.27
CA GLY A 150 -19.92 19.98 -5.33
C GLY A 150 -20.43 21.10 -4.40
N GLU A 151 -21.59 20.93 -3.78
CA GLU A 151 -22.17 21.93 -2.87
C GLU A 151 -22.29 21.44 -1.42
N GLY A 152 -22.55 20.14 -1.22
CA GLY A 152 -22.55 19.51 0.10
C GLY A 152 -23.90 18.91 0.50
N LEU A 153 -24.07 18.67 1.80
CA LEU A 153 -25.32 18.16 2.38
C LEU A 153 -26.44 19.20 2.26
N ALA A 154 -27.62 18.77 1.80
CA ALA A 154 -28.80 19.62 1.70
C ALA A 154 -30.02 18.96 2.36
N GLU A 155 -30.85 19.80 2.96
CA GLU A 155 -32.12 19.42 3.58
C GLU A 155 -33.29 20.11 2.89
N TRP A 156 -34.48 19.53 3.04
CA TRP A 156 -35.68 20.09 2.46
C TRP A 156 -36.18 21.25 3.31
N ASP A 157 -36.29 22.45 2.73
CA ASP A 157 -36.98 23.57 3.36
C ASP A 157 -38.46 23.57 2.98
N GLU A 158 -39.33 23.35 3.96
CA GLU A 158 -40.78 23.36 3.78
C GLU A 158 -41.34 24.74 3.40
N ALA A 159 -40.65 25.84 3.73
CA ALA A 159 -41.14 27.19 3.46
C ALA A 159 -40.90 27.63 2.01
N SER A 160 -39.73 27.30 1.45
CA SER A 160 -39.38 27.63 0.06
C SER A 160 -39.72 26.52 -0.94
N GLY A 161 -39.94 25.29 -0.48
CA GLY A 161 -40.24 24.15 -1.35
C GLY A 161 -39.05 23.71 -2.20
N VAL A 162 -37.83 24.02 -1.76
CA VAL A 162 -36.58 23.61 -2.40
C VAL A 162 -35.60 23.04 -1.37
N TYR A 163 -34.57 22.36 -1.86
CA TYR A 163 -33.48 21.88 -1.04
C TYR A 163 -32.47 23.00 -0.79
N GLU A 164 -32.13 23.21 0.47
CA GLU A 164 -31.11 24.17 0.88
C GLU A 164 -29.87 23.43 1.40
N VAL A 165 -28.70 23.78 0.87
CA VAL A 165 -27.43 23.31 1.42
C VAL A 165 -27.24 23.96 2.77
N HIS A 166 -26.98 23.17 3.80
CA HIS A 166 -26.76 23.65 5.16
C HIS A 166 -25.51 24.54 5.22
N ARG A 167 -25.69 25.83 4.91
CA ARG A 167 -24.73 26.90 5.14
C ARG A 167 -25.25 27.70 6.30
N ASP A 168 -25.15 27.13 7.49
CA ASP A 168 -25.82 27.61 8.69
C ASP A 168 -25.59 29.14 8.87
N PRO A 169 -26.53 29.99 8.44
CA PRO A 169 -26.30 31.42 8.35
C PRO A 169 -26.20 32.03 9.75
N VAL A 170 -26.79 31.33 10.74
CA VAL A 170 -26.68 31.61 12.16
C VAL A 170 -25.25 31.38 12.65
N LEU A 171 -24.58 30.30 12.24
CA LEU A 171 -23.18 30.05 12.60
C LEU A 171 -22.26 31.10 11.97
N SER A 172 -22.49 31.45 10.70
CA SER A 172 -21.75 32.52 10.02
C SER A 172 -21.95 33.88 10.72
N ALA A 173 -23.19 34.23 11.04
CA ALA A 173 -23.52 35.45 11.78
C ALA A 173 -22.95 35.43 13.22
N ALA A 174 -22.95 34.29 13.89
CA ALA A 174 -22.38 34.11 15.23
C ALA A 174 -20.85 34.25 15.21
N VAL A 175 -20.18 33.69 14.21
CA VAL A 175 -18.73 33.84 14.01
C VAL A 175 -18.39 35.30 13.71
N GLN A 176 -19.13 35.97 12.84
CA GLN A 176 -18.93 37.39 12.55
C GLN A 176 -19.21 38.27 13.78
N ALA A 177 -20.26 37.97 14.56
CA ALA A 177 -20.58 38.67 15.79
C ALA A 177 -19.50 38.45 16.86
N LEU A 178 -18.94 37.24 16.97
CA LEU A 178 -17.83 36.93 17.87
C LEU A 178 -16.56 37.66 17.45
N GLN A 179 -16.23 37.67 16.16
CA GLN A 179 -15.10 38.44 15.62
C GLN A 179 -15.25 39.94 15.92
N GLY A 180 -16.46 40.50 15.75
CA GLY A 180 -16.76 41.88 16.11
C GLY A 180 -16.60 42.17 17.61
N LYS A 181 -17.03 41.26 18.47
CA LYS A 181 -16.85 41.37 19.93
C LYS A 181 -15.39 41.28 20.34
N ILE A 182 -14.60 40.39 19.72
CA ILE A 182 -13.16 40.27 19.97
C ILE A 182 -12.44 41.56 19.55
N ALA A 183 -12.76 42.11 18.37
CA ALA A 183 -12.18 43.36 17.91
C ALA A 183 -12.49 44.53 18.88
N GLN A 184 -13.70 44.59 19.42
CA GLN A 184 -14.08 45.58 20.44
C GLN A 184 -13.38 45.34 21.78
N ALA A 185 -13.25 44.09 22.22
CA ALA A 185 -12.64 43.71 23.50
C ALA A 185 -11.15 44.08 23.58
N PHE A 186 -10.44 44.06 22.45
CA PHE A 186 -9.00 44.37 22.38
C PHE A 186 -8.66 45.71 21.71
N GLY A 187 -9.67 46.54 21.37
CA GLY A 187 -9.43 47.85 20.76
C GLY A 187 -8.81 47.80 19.34
N VAL A 188 -8.99 46.69 18.62
CA VAL A 188 -8.40 46.50 17.28
C VAL A 188 -8.97 47.52 16.28
N GLY A 189 -8.10 48.10 15.46
CA GLY A 189 -8.47 49.01 14.37
C GLY A 189 -8.70 50.47 14.79
N GLN A 190 -8.25 50.86 15.98
CA GLN A 190 -8.21 52.27 16.41
C GLN A 190 -7.04 53.03 15.75
N SER A 191 -6.97 54.35 15.97
CA SER A 191 -5.84 55.16 15.52
C SER A 191 -5.28 56.03 16.65
N TRP A 192 -4.01 56.42 16.53
CA TRP A 192 -3.38 57.32 17.50
C TRP A 192 -3.88 58.75 17.31
N GLN A 193 -4.46 59.32 18.35
CA GLN A 193 -4.98 60.69 18.36
C GLN A 193 -4.18 61.54 19.34
N ASN A 194 -3.75 62.73 18.92
CA ASN A 194 -3.15 63.71 19.82
C ASN A 194 -4.25 64.33 20.70
N ALA A 195 -4.30 63.92 21.96
CA ALA A 195 -5.32 64.38 22.90
C ALA A 195 -4.84 65.59 23.74
N GLY A 196 -3.57 65.99 23.63
CA GLY A 196 -2.97 67.09 24.39
C GLY A 196 -3.78 68.39 24.43
N PRO A 197 -4.35 68.88 23.31
CA PRO A 197 -5.16 70.10 23.32
C PRO A 197 -6.45 70.01 24.16
N ASN A 198 -6.94 68.79 24.41
CA ASN A 198 -8.23 68.54 25.08
C ASN A 198 -8.07 67.84 26.44
N ARG A 199 -6.84 67.76 26.96
CA ARG A 199 -6.50 67.05 28.20
C ARG A 199 -5.70 67.94 29.13
N ALA A 200 -6.01 67.83 30.41
CA ALA A 200 -5.31 68.51 31.49
C ALA A 200 -4.95 67.48 32.58
N PHE A 201 -3.75 67.61 33.14
CA PHE A 201 -3.31 66.77 34.24
C PHE A 201 -4.14 67.02 35.51
N GLY A 202 -4.37 65.96 36.30
CA GLY A 202 -5.21 65.99 37.50
C GLY A 202 -6.72 65.97 37.23
N THR A 203 -7.15 65.94 35.96
CA THR A 203 -8.56 65.87 35.59
C THR A 203 -8.99 64.41 35.38
N ASN A 204 -10.20 64.06 35.85
CA ASN A 204 -10.82 62.76 35.61
C ASN A 204 -11.57 62.77 34.27
N TYR A 205 -11.24 61.84 33.39
CA TYR A 205 -11.87 61.61 32.09
C TYR A 205 -12.55 60.25 32.06
N ILE A 206 -13.53 60.06 31.16
CA ILE A 206 -14.17 58.77 30.90
C ILE A 206 -13.75 58.28 29.52
N ASN A 207 -13.37 57.01 29.42
CA ASN A 207 -13.23 56.36 28.12
C ASN A 207 -14.61 56.04 27.51
N SER A 208 -15.11 56.94 26.67
CA SER A 208 -16.44 56.84 26.04
C SER A 208 -16.45 56.13 24.67
N THR A 209 -15.35 55.52 24.21
CA THR A 209 -15.28 54.95 22.84
C THR A 209 -15.99 53.61 22.67
N GLY A 210 -16.46 53.00 23.76
CA GLY A 210 -17.00 51.64 23.72
C GLY A 210 -15.94 50.54 23.49
N ARG A 211 -14.65 50.90 23.51
CA ARG A 211 -13.51 49.97 23.41
C ARG A 211 -12.41 50.39 24.40
N PRO A 212 -11.53 49.50 24.86
CA PRO A 212 -10.35 49.93 25.61
C PRO A 212 -9.52 50.93 24.78
N ILE A 213 -8.90 51.90 25.47
CA ILE A 213 -7.95 52.83 24.85
C ILE A 213 -6.58 52.63 25.47
N LEU A 214 -5.53 52.81 24.66
CA LEU A 214 -4.16 52.86 25.16
C LEU A 214 -3.74 54.32 25.27
N ILE A 215 -3.36 54.75 26.47
CA ILE A 215 -2.89 56.11 26.70
C ILE A 215 -1.37 56.08 26.74
N CYS A 216 -0.74 57.01 26.02
CA CYS A 216 0.70 57.23 26.02
C CYS A 216 0.99 58.70 26.30
N VAL A 217 1.68 58.98 27.41
CA VAL A 217 2.10 60.33 27.75
C VAL A 217 3.60 60.34 27.95
N ASN A 218 4.29 61.26 27.28
CA ASN A 218 5.73 61.44 27.38
C ASN A 218 6.06 62.90 27.68
N GLY A 219 7.14 63.17 28.40
CA GLY A 219 7.64 64.52 28.65
C GLY A 219 9.09 64.52 29.11
N THR A 220 9.60 65.69 29.44
CA THR A 220 10.97 65.90 29.90
C THR A 220 10.99 66.17 31.40
N ILE A 221 11.88 65.49 32.12
CA ILE A 221 12.09 65.69 33.55
C ILE A 221 12.70 67.09 33.76
N ALA A 222 11.89 67.99 34.28
CA ALA A 222 12.22 69.41 34.45
C ALA A 222 12.63 69.77 35.89
N ALA A 223 12.34 68.90 36.86
CA ALA A 223 12.73 69.08 38.26
C ALA A 223 12.97 67.72 38.95
N ALA A 224 13.68 67.79 40.08
CA ALA A 224 13.89 66.66 41.00
C ALA A 224 12.58 66.01 41.43
N SER A 225 12.61 64.70 41.72
CA SER A 225 11.43 63.93 42.16
C SER A 225 10.28 63.91 41.15
N ALA A 226 10.60 63.95 39.85
CA ALA A 226 9.60 63.95 38.80
C ALA A 226 8.79 62.65 38.79
N SER A 227 7.48 62.75 38.55
CA SER A 227 6.63 61.56 38.47
C SER A 227 5.38 61.76 37.64
N TYR A 228 4.92 60.65 37.05
CA TYR A 228 3.56 60.47 36.58
C TYR A 228 2.83 59.49 37.50
N VAL A 229 1.60 59.84 37.86
CA VAL A 229 0.68 58.97 38.59
C VAL A 229 -0.58 58.83 37.75
N CYS A 230 -0.84 57.62 37.28
CA CYS A 230 -2.00 57.29 36.47
C CYS A 230 -2.98 56.47 37.29
N THR A 231 -4.25 56.83 37.25
CA THR A 231 -5.32 56.06 37.89
C THR A 231 -6.40 55.66 36.90
N THR A 232 -7.04 54.53 37.17
CA THR A 232 -8.23 54.05 36.47
C THR A 232 -9.27 53.69 37.53
N ASN A 233 -10.48 54.25 37.45
CA ASN A 233 -11.53 54.15 38.47
C ASN A 233 -11.03 54.47 39.89
N GLY A 234 -10.17 55.48 39.99
CA GLY A 234 -9.56 55.91 41.26
C GLY A 234 -8.51 54.94 41.83
N ARG A 235 -8.18 53.85 41.15
CA ARG A 235 -7.13 52.90 41.54
C ARG A 235 -5.85 53.18 40.78
N PHE A 236 -4.69 52.97 41.41
CA PHE A 236 -3.40 53.10 40.74
C PHE A 236 -3.31 52.11 39.57
N ALA A 237 -3.12 52.64 38.36
CA ALA A 237 -2.88 51.86 37.16
C ALA A 237 -1.37 51.73 36.92
N VAL A 238 -0.67 52.87 36.89
CA VAL A 238 0.78 52.96 36.71
C VAL A 238 1.32 54.15 37.49
N ARG A 239 2.48 53.99 38.11
CA ARG A 239 3.27 55.10 38.65
C ARG A 239 4.70 54.99 38.15
N GLN A 240 5.20 56.06 37.56
CA GLN A 240 6.62 56.19 37.24
C GLN A 240 7.17 57.40 37.99
N ALA A 241 8.27 57.21 38.70
CA ALA A 241 8.91 58.26 39.47
C ALA A 241 10.42 58.16 39.32
N TRP A 242 11.08 59.32 39.33
CA TRP A 242 12.53 59.45 39.24
C TRP A 242 13.10 60.02 40.54
N PRO A 243 14.35 59.68 40.90
CA PRO A 243 14.99 60.19 42.09
C PRO A 243 15.21 61.71 42.01
N ASP A 244 15.52 62.30 43.15
CA ASP A 244 15.76 63.74 43.33
C ASP A 244 17.00 64.29 42.62
N SER A 245 17.88 63.41 42.12
CA SER A 245 19.16 63.77 41.50
C SER A 245 19.15 63.77 39.96
N PHE A 246 18.03 63.42 39.32
CA PHE A 246 17.96 63.25 37.86
C PHE A 246 17.11 64.32 37.18
N ILE A 247 17.70 65.10 36.26
CA ILE A 247 17.05 66.18 35.49
C ILE A 247 17.48 66.09 34.02
N GLY A 248 16.57 66.41 33.10
CA GLY A 248 16.84 66.53 31.65
C GLY A 248 16.58 65.28 30.82
N GLY A 249 16.27 64.13 31.44
CA GLY A 249 15.89 62.91 30.73
C GLY A 249 14.43 62.86 30.29
N SER A 250 14.11 61.91 29.40
CA SER A 250 12.73 61.63 28.96
C SER A 250 12.03 60.68 29.92
N VAL A 251 10.75 60.91 30.17
CA VAL A 251 9.88 60.06 30.99
C VAL A 251 8.55 59.87 30.30
N GLY A 252 8.01 58.65 30.35
CA GLY A 252 6.73 58.37 29.72
C GLY A 252 6.02 57.15 30.28
N VAL A 253 4.70 57.29 30.41
CA VAL A 253 3.80 56.26 30.93
C VAL A 253 2.88 55.77 29.83
N THR A 254 2.60 54.47 29.86
CA THR A 254 1.60 53.84 29.00
C THR A 254 0.72 52.93 29.84
N PHE A 255 -0.60 53.06 29.68
CA PHE A 255 -1.57 52.20 30.37
C PHE A 255 -2.87 52.08 29.57
N THR A 256 -3.59 50.98 29.80
CA THR A 256 -4.87 50.71 29.15
C THR A 256 -6.02 51.15 30.04
N VAL A 257 -7.01 51.83 29.46
CA VAL A 257 -8.25 52.20 30.13
C VAL A 257 -9.40 51.43 29.48
N PRO A 258 -10.09 50.52 30.19
CA PRO A 258 -11.26 49.83 29.66
C PRO A 258 -12.37 50.80 29.22
N ALA A 259 -13.26 50.32 28.36
CA ALA A 259 -14.42 51.11 27.94
C ALA A 259 -15.32 51.44 29.14
N GLY A 260 -15.79 52.69 29.24
CA GLY A 260 -16.65 53.17 30.33
C GLY A 260 -15.92 53.54 31.61
N ASP A 261 -14.65 53.14 31.77
CA ASP A 261 -13.87 53.46 32.96
C ASP A 261 -13.41 54.92 32.98
N THR A 262 -13.29 55.45 34.19
CA THR A 262 -12.67 56.75 34.45
C THR A 262 -11.17 56.62 34.53
N PHE A 263 -10.43 57.65 34.16
CA PHE A 263 -8.99 57.71 34.34
C PHE A 263 -8.51 59.14 34.61
N SER A 264 -7.36 59.27 35.26
CA SER A 264 -6.66 60.55 35.41
C SER A 264 -5.16 60.34 35.44
N ILE A 265 -4.44 61.39 35.03
CA ILE A 265 -2.98 61.42 35.05
C ILE A 265 -2.58 62.69 35.80
N SER A 266 -1.83 62.54 36.87
CA SER A 266 -1.19 63.63 37.58
C SER A 266 0.30 63.63 37.27
N GLN A 267 0.90 64.81 37.22
CA GLN A 267 2.33 64.96 37.01
C GLN A 267 2.96 65.90 38.04
N THR A 268 4.21 65.65 38.36
CA THR A 268 5.05 66.50 39.19
C THR A 268 6.41 66.62 38.53
N GLY A 269 6.96 67.82 38.39
CA GLY A 269 8.34 68.03 37.91
C GLY A 269 8.62 67.66 36.45
N ILE A 270 7.59 67.59 35.60
CA ILE A 270 7.69 67.23 34.18
C ILE A 270 7.14 68.37 33.31
N SER A 271 7.79 68.66 32.19
CA SER A 271 7.38 69.67 31.21
C SER A 271 7.44 69.13 29.78
N GLY A 272 6.97 69.92 28.79
CA GLY A 272 7.05 69.55 27.37
C GLY A 272 6.26 68.29 27.02
N THR A 273 5.12 68.07 27.67
CA THR A 273 4.39 66.82 27.58
C THR A 273 3.64 66.64 26.26
N THR A 274 3.73 65.45 25.68
CA THR A 274 2.88 64.98 24.58
C THR A 274 1.94 63.91 25.10
N TRP A 275 0.68 63.97 24.66
CA TRP A 275 -0.37 63.04 25.09
C TRP A 275 -1.05 62.46 23.87
N PHE A 276 -0.97 61.15 23.73
CA PHE A 276 -1.64 60.38 22.68
C PHE A 276 -2.57 59.32 23.27
N GLU A 277 -3.71 59.13 22.62
CA GLU A 277 -4.67 58.07 22.92
C GLU A 277 -4.85 57.22 21.65
N TYR A 278 -4.62 55.91 21.73
CA TYR A 278 -5.04 54.96 20.70
C TYR A 278 -6.53 54.69 20.92
N ARG A 279 -7.40 55.25 20.08
CA ARG A 279 -8.84 55.26 20.28
C ARG A 279 -9.66 55.31 18.99
#